data_AF-A0A837KXH8-F1
#
_entry.id   AF-A0A837KXH8-F1
#
_cell.length_a   1.000
_cell.length_b   1.000
_cell.length_c   1.000
_cell.angle_alpha   90.00
_cell.angle_beta   90.00
_cell.angle_gamma   90.00
#
_symmetry.space_group_name_H-M   'P 1'
#
loop_
_entity.id
_entity.type
_entity.pdbx_description
1 polymer ?
#
loop_
_entity_poly.entity_id
_entity_poly.type
_entity_poly.pdbx_seq_one_letter_code
_entity_poly.pdbx_strand_id
1 'polypeptide(L)'
;MAIFGGEKLSREEKQKQKIQKYLSQRGIDNLNEKSNVQVRRVINDLAGNGFFKAGMALSFAKAEEQAKVTYLSALVEQNWILISQNQEILDELKKSIITKKSPTLPNLAV
;
A
#
# COMPACT_ATOMS: atom_id res chain seq x y z
N MET A 1 -14.26 3.01 38.47
CA MET A 1 -13.45 3.61 37.40
C MET A 1 -14.21 3.46 36.09
N ALA A 2 -14.69 4.58 35.55
CA ALA A 2 -15.27 4.66 34.22
C ALA A 2 -14.18 4.67 33.15
N ILE A 3 -14.62 4.55 31.89
CA ILE A 3 -13.90 4.69 30.62
C ILE A 3 -13.27 3.39 30.11
N PHE A 4 -14.04 2.61 29.34
CA PHE A 4 -13.65 2.12 28.01
C PHE A 4 -14.92 1.65 27.28
N GLY A 5 -15.83 2.60 27.04
CA GLY A 5 -17.03 2.43 26.20
C GLY A 5 -16.74 2.87 24.77
N GLY A 6 -15.81 2.21 24.09
CA GLY A 6 -15.62 2.36 22.65
C GLY A 6 -16.22 1.15 21.93
N GLU A 7 -16.97 1.36 20.86
CA GLU A 7 -17.45 0.28 19.98
C GLU A 7 -16.31 -0.70 19.67
N LYS A 8 -16.48 -1.97 20.05
CA LYS A 8 -15.52 -3.02 19.72
C LYS A 8 -15.63 -3.28 18.21
N LEU A 9 -14.81 -2.59 17.42
CA LEU A 9 -14.62 -2.88 16.00
C LEU A 9 -14.41 -4.38 15.80
N SER A 10 -15.14 -4.95 14.84
CA SER A 10 -15.01 -6.34 14.41
C SER A 10 -13.57 -6.64 13.98
N ARG A 11 -13.16 -7.92 14.07
CA ARG A 11 -11.83 -8.35 13.58
C ARG A 11 -11.59 -7.93 12.13
N GLU A 12 -12.62 -8.01 11.29
CA GLU A 12 -12.56 -7.60 9.89
C GLU A 12 -12.36 -6.08 9.74
N GLU A 13 -13.03 -5.28 10.54
CA GLU A 13 -12.91 -3.82 10.48
C GLU A 13 -11.54 -3.35 10.93
N LYS A 14 -10.99 -3.96 11.99
CA LYS A 14 -9.61 -3.71 12.44
C LYS A 14 -8.59 -4.07 11.35
N GLN A 15 -8.83 -5.16 10.63
CA GLN A 15 -7.96 -5.58 9.54
C GLN A 15 -8.06 -4.62 8.35
N LYS A 16 -9.27 -4.19 7.98
CA LYS A 16 -9.50 -3.17 6.96
C LYS A 16 -8.79 -1.85 7.31
N GLN A 17 -8.89 -1.38 8.55
CA GLN A 17 -8.21 -0.16 9.00
C GLN A 17 -6.68 -0.28 8.94
N LYS A 18 -6.11 -1.42 9.35
CA LYS A 18 -4.67 -1.66 9.23
C LYS A 18 -4.19 -1.62 7.79
N ILE A 19 -4.95 -2.23 6.88
CA ILE A 19 -4.62 -2.25 5.45
C ILE A 19 -4.74 -0.84 4.86
N GLN A 20 -5.80 -0.12 5.20
CA GLN A 20 -6.00 1.25 4.73
C GLN A 20 -4.88 2.17 5.23
N LYS A 21 -4.49 2.06 6.50
CA LYS A 21 -3.34 2.78 7.06
C LYS A 21 -2.03 2.43 6.34
N TYR A 22 -1.81 1.15 6.05
CA TYR A 22 -0.63 0.68 5.33
C TYR A 22 -0.56 1.26 3.91
N LEU A 23 -1.69 1.28 3.20
CA LEU A 23 -1.82 1.90 1.87
C LEU A 23 -1.54 3.41 1.91
N SER A 24 -2.16 4.13 2.85
CA SER A 24 -1.95 5.57 3.01
C SER A 24 -0.50 5.93 3.33
N GLN A 25 0.20 5.13 4.15
CA GLN A 25 1.62 5.33 4.45
C GLN A 25 2.53 5.21 3.20
N ARG A 26 2.02 4.59 2.13
CA ARG A 26 2.74 4.37 0.88
C ARG A 26 2.22 5.24 -0.28
N GLY A 27 1.28 6.16 -0.03
CA GLY A 27 0.75 7.08 -1.04
C GLY A 27 -0.11 6.41 -2.13
N ILE A 28 -0.63 5.21 -1.86
CA ILE A 28 -1.37 4.38 -2.83
C ILE A 28 -2.81 4.11 -2.37
N ASP A 29 -3.39 5.09 -1.70
CA ASP A 29 -4.75 5.07 -1.15
C ASP A 29 -5.85 5.10 -2.23
N ASN A 30 -5.53 5.54 -3.45
CA ASN A 30 -6.46 5.63 -4.59
C ASN A 30 -6.27 4.53 -5.66
N LEU A 31 -5.83 3.34 -5.25
CA LEU A 31 -5.78 2.19 -6.17
C LEU A 31 -7.19 1.76 -6.60
N ASN A 32 -7.32 1.23 -7.82
CA ASN A 32 -8.55 0.62 -8.27
C ASN A 32 -8.90 -0.63 -7.42
N GLU A 33 -10.16 -1.06 -7.45
CA GLU A 33 -10.65 -2.16 -6.61
C GLU A 33 -9.88 -3.48 -6.82
N LYS A 34 -9.52 -3.82 -8.05
CA LYS A 34 -8.73 -5.04 -8.36
C LYS A 34 -7.34 -4.98 -7.76
N SER A 35 -6.66 -3.85 -7.89
CA SER A 35 -5.34 -3.60 -7.29
C SER A 35 -5.42 -3.66 -5.77
N ASN A 36 -6.47 -3.09 -5.16
CA ASN A 36 -6.71 -3.16 -3.72
C ASN A 36 -6.82 -4.59 -3.20
N VAL A 37 -7.46 -5.51 -3.93
CA VAL A 37 -7.55 -6.93 -3.54
C VAL A 37 -6.16 -7.58 -3.54
N GLN A 38 -5.33 -7.30 -4.55
CA GLN A 38 -3.97 -7.80 -4.62
C GLN A 38 -3.11 -7.26 -3.47
N VAL A 39 -3.24 -5.97 -3.15
CA VAL A 39 -2.54 -5.37 -2.01
C VAL A 39 -2.94 -6.02 -0.69
N ARG A 40 -4.24 -6.23 -0.47
CA ARG A 40 -4.73 -6.91 0.75
C ARG A 40 -4.10 -8.30 0.92
N ARG A 41 -3.97 -9.06 -0.17
CA ARG A 41 -3.30 -10.38 -0.15
C ARG A 41 -1.82 -10.24 0.24
N VAL A 42 -1.08 -9.34 -0.40
CA VAL A 42 0.34 -9.10 -0.08
C VAL A 42 0.53 -8.67 1.37
N ILE A 43 -0.31 -7.78 1.91
CA ILE A 43 -0.22 -7.34 3.32
C ILE A 43 -0.50 -8.50 4.29
N ASN A 44 -1.48 -9.35 3.98
CA ASN A 44 -1.78 -10.51 4.80
C ASN A 44 -0.63 -11.53 4.79
N ASP A 45 -0.03 -11.78 3.62
CA ASP A 45 1.14 -12.65 3.47
C ASP A 45 2.37 -12.06 4.17
N LEU A 46 2.57 -10.74 4.10
CA LEU A 46 3.61 -10.02 4.84
C LEU A 46 3.40 -10.07 6.34
N ALA A 47 2.16 -9.94 6.83
CA ALA A 47 1.86 -10.07 8.26
C ALA A 47 2.19 -11.49 8.74
N GLY A 48 1.88 -12.51 7.95
CA GLY A 48 2.32 -13.89 8.18
C GLY A 48 3.85 -14.02 8.20
N ASN A 49 4.55 -13.37 7.24
CA ASN A 49 6.00 -13.32 7.21
C ASN A 49 6.62 -12.55 8.39
N GLY A 50 5.93 -11.54 8.94
CA GLY A 50 6.36 -10.82 10.13
C GLY A 50 6.33 -11.71 11.37
N PHE A 51 5.26 -12.50 11.53
CA PHE A 51 5.19 -13.55 12.55
C PHE A 51 6.26 -14.63 12.33
N PHE A 52 6.51 -15.02 11.08
CA PHE A 52 7.54 -15.98 10.73
C PHE A 52 8.95 -15.46 11.05
N LYS A 53 9.27 -14.21 10.69
CA LYS A 53 10.52 -13.51 11.05
C LYS A 53 10.72 -13.47 12.56
N ALA A 54 9.68 -13.10 13.31
CA ALA A 54 9.74 -13.07 14.77
C ALA A 54 9.99 -14.47 15.33
N GLY A 55 9.33 -15.50 14.79
CA GLY A 55 9.58 -16.90 15.14
C GLY A 55 11.01 -17.35 14.83
N MET A 56 11.55 -17.01 13.67
CA MET A 56 12.94 -17.31 13.27
C MET A 56 13.99 -16.63 14.15
N ALA A 57 13.76 -15.37 14.51
CA ALA A 57 14.63 -14.63 15.42
C ALA A 57 14.67 -15.28 16.80
N LEU A 58 13.52 -15.78 17.28
CA LEU A 58 13.41 -16.51 18.55
C LEU A 58 13.94 -17.95 18.47
N SER A 59 13.93 -18.58 17.29
CA SER A 59 14.38 -19.97 17.09
C SER A 59 15.85 -20.11 16.72
N PHE A 60 16.65 -19.05 16.80
CA PHE A 60 18.06 -19.02 16.35
C PHE A 60 18.23 -19.57 14.92
N ALA A 61 17.31 -19.24 14.01
CA ALA A 61 17.40 -19.68 12.62
C ALA A 61 18.75 -19.28 12.00
N LYS A 62 19.28 -20.08 11.07
CA LYS A 62 20.60 -19.85 10.46
C LYS A 62 20.65 -18.46 9.83
N ALA A 63 21.81 -17.80 9.92
CA ALA A 63 22.00 -16.45 9.36
C ALA A 63 21.62 -16.34 7.87
N GLU A 64 21.84 -17.41 7.10
CA GLU A 64 21.45 -17.49 5.69
C GLU A 64 19.92 -17.39 5.49
N GLU A 65 19.13 -18.06 6.33
CA GLU A 65 17.67 -18.01 6.24
C GLU A 65 17.15 -16.63 6.64
N GLN A 66 17.74 -16.02 7.67
CA GLN A 66 17.41 -14.65 8.06
C GLN A 66 17.72 -13.64 6.94
N ALA A 67 18.85 -13.82 6.25
CA ALA A 67 19.23 -12.99 5.11
C ALA A 67 18.22 -13.13 3.95
N LYS A 68 17.83 -14.35 3.57
CA LYS A 68 16.80 -14.60 2.53
C LYS A 68 15.49 -13.88 2.83
N VAL A 69 15.02 -14.00 4.06
CA VAL A 69 13.77 -13.35 4.51
C VAL A 69 13.88 -11.83 4.51
N THR A 70 15.06 -11.29 4.82
CA THR A 70 15.35 -9.85 4.73
C THR A 70 15.32 -9.37 3.27
N TYR A 71 15.98 -10.08 2.36
CA TYR A 71 15.95 -9.77 0.92
C TYR A 71 14.53 -9.81 0.35
N LEU A 72 13.76 -10.85 0.66
CA LEU A 72 12.38 -10.95 0.20
C LEU A 72 11.53 -9.77 0.70
N SER A 73 11.78 -9.28 1.92
CA SER A 73 11.08 -8.09 2.40
C SER A 73 11.50 -6.84 1.66
N ALA A 74 12.80 -6.65 1.40
CA ALA A 74 13.28 -5.53 0.59
C ALA A 74 12.69 -5.54 -0.84
N LEU A 75 12.49 -6.71 -1.44
CA LEU A 75 11.83 -6.85 -2.75
C LEU A 75 10.35 -6.43 -2.70
N VAL A 76 9.63 -6.82 -1.66
CA VAL A 76 8.23 -6.39 -1.51
C VAL A 76 8.13 -4.88 -1.28
N GLU A 77 9.06 -4.31 -0.53
CA GLU A 77 9.20 -2.85 -0.36
C GLU A 77 9.46 -2.13 -1.69
N GLN A 78 10.39 -2.66 -2.50
CA GLN A 78 10.65 -2.13 -3.84
C GLN A 78 9.41 -2.21 -4.75
N ASN A 79 8.66 -3.32 -4.70
CA ASN A 79 7.42 -3.46 -5.46
C ASN A 79 6.39 -2.38 -5.10
N TRP A 80 6.31 -1.99 -3.83
CA TRP A 80 5.44 -0.89 -3.42
C TRP A 80 5.86 0.46 -4.01
N ILE A 81 7.16 0.75 -4.02
CA ILE A 81 7.70 1.97 -4.62
C ILE A 81 7.34 2.01 -6.12
N LEU A 82 7.51 0.91 -6.83
CA LEU A 82 7.16 0.81 -8.26
C LEU A 82 5.67 1.05 -8.51
N ILE A 83 4.78 0.52 -7.65
CA ILE A 83 3.33 0.76 -7.76
C ILE A 83 3.01 2.24 -7.56
N SER A 84 3.64 2.90 -6.58
CA SER A 84 3.46 4.35 -6.34
C SER A 84 3.91 5.18 -7.55
N GLN A 85 5.09 4.88 -8.08
CA GLN A 85 5.62 5.57 -9.27
C GLN A 85 4.71 5.37 -10.50
N ASN A 86 4.18 4.16 -10.70
CA ASN A 86 3.23 3.90 -11.78
C ASN A 86 1.94 4.72 -11.61
N GLN A 87 1.46 4.90 -10.38
CA GLN A 87 0.27 5.71 -10.10
C GLN A 87 0.51 7.20 -10.40
N GLU A 88 1.66 7.74 -9.98
CA GLU A 88 2.08 9.12 -10.30
C GLU A 88 2.13 9.35 -11.82
N ILE A 89 2.75 8.42 -12.56
CA ILE A 89 2.82 8.47 -14.03
C ILE A 89 1.42 8.49 -14.65
N LEU A 90 0.52 7.61 -14.19
CA LEU A 90 -0.85 7.55 -14.70
C LEU A 90 -1.60 8.87 -14.48
N ASP A 91 -1.42 9.50 -13.33
CA ASP A 91 -2.11 10.74 -13.00
C ASP A 91 -1.55 11.93 -13.79
N GLU A 92 -0.25 12.00 -14.02
CA GLU A 92 0.36 12.98 -14.94
C GLU A 92 -0.11 12.77 -16.39
N LEU A 93 -0.19 11.52 -16.86
CA LEU A 93 -0.72 11.22 -18.19
C LEU A 93 -2.17 11.68 -18.34
N LYS A 94 -3.04 11.41 -17.36
CA LYS A 94 -4.44 11.89 -17.38
C LYS A 94 -4.51 13.41 -17.44
N LYS A 95 -3.72 14.13 -16.63
CA LYS A 95 -3.66 15.61 -16.64
C LYS A 95 -3.31 16.12 -18.04
N SER A 96 -2.27 15.54 -18.66
CA SER A 96 -1.79 15.94 -19.99
C SER A 96 -2.83 15.71 -21.11
N ILE A 97 -3.66 14.67 -20.98
CA ILE A 97 -4.73 14.37 -21.95
C ILE A 97 -5.89 15.36 -21.79
N ILE A 98 -6.24 15.71 -20.55
CA ILE A 98 -7.32 16.66 -20.26
C ILE A 98 -6.95 18.06 -20.76
N THR A 99 -5.72 18.53 -20.54
CA THR A 99 -5.25 19.82 -21.07
C THR A 99 -5.23 19.87 -22.59
N LYS A 100 -4.92 18.77 -23.30
CA LYS A 100 -5.03 18.72 -24.77
C LYS A 100 -6.48 18.74 -25.28
N LYS A 101 -7.46 18.26 -24.50
CA LYS A 101 -8.88 18.24 -24.90
C LYS A 101 -9.61 19.58 -24.68
N SER A 102 -9.10 20.47 -23.83
CA SER A 102 -9.57 21.85 -23.73
C SER A 102 -8.64 22.78 -24.50
N PRO A 103 -8.83 22.97 -25.83
CA PRO A 103 -8.21 24.12 -26.47
C PRO A 103 -8.85 25.34 -25.82
N THR A 104 -8.06 26.09 -25.04
CA THR A 104 -8.42 27.44 -24.63
C THR A 104 -8.79 28.19 -25.90
N LEU A 105 -10.08 28.51 -26.06
CA LEU A 105 -10.54 29.35 -27.14
C LEU A 105 -9.69 30.63 -27.11
N PRO A 106 -9.03 31.02 -28.23
CA PRO A 106 -8.36 32.30 -28.27
C PRO A 106 -9.41 33.35 -27.96
N ASN A 107 -9.09 34.21 -26.99
CA ASN A 107 -9.92 35.34 -26.60
C ASN A 107 -10.14 36.21 -27.84
N LEU A 108 -11.29 36.05 -28.49
CA LEU A 108 -11.80 36.99 -29.48
C LEU A 108 -12.29 38.22 -28.72
N ALA A 109 -11.34 38.98 -28.18
CA ALA A 109 -11.59 40.34 -27.74
C ALA A 109 -11.54 41.23 -28.98
N VAL A 110 -12.75 41.71 -29.32
CA VAL A 110 -13.10 42.78 -30.25
C VAL A 110 -12.27 44.04 -29.99
#